data_AF-A0A1Q6HFJ9-F1
#
_entry.id   AF-A0A1Q6HFJ9-F1
#
_cell.length_a   1.000
_cell.length_b   1.000
_cell.length_c   1.000
_cell.angle_alpha   90.00
_cell.angle_beta   90.00
_cell.angle_gamma   90.00
#
_symmetry.space_group_name_H-M   'P 1'
#
loop_
_entity.id
_entity.type
_entity.pdbx_description
1 polymer ?
#
loop_
_entity_poly.entity_id
_entity_poly.type
_entity_poly.pdbx_seq_one_letter_code
_entity_poly.pdbx_strand_id
1 'polypeptide(L)'
;MNMSCTLSNISQRLHEVNMLLSTCEQGAFSFAQALLLSLFYRDFCDTNTVVEEAESLAEKDAEQLLKFSSALFSESETYLSLDKTSLQVVNFEALFEEYLKPFELRYEEAKAASTELWRKYSALNNRLDFLPLDSEEYMKLSVECDAKNAEYDTAHAQTDHLYNEWQQERSRYFCVYCFKPMFLDVLVERLHGIAESILSDINQMKEDKP
;
A
#
# COMPACT_ATOMS: atom_id res chain seq x y z
N MET A 1 24.30 -18.90 2.13
CA MET A 1 22.86 -19.14 1.91
C MET A 1 22.14 -17.94 2.46
N ASN A 2 21.46 -17.16 1.61
CA ASN A 2 20.66 -16.03 2.07
C ASN A 2 19.41 -16.60 2.73
N MET A 3 19.23 -16.27 4.01
CA MET A 3 18.00 -16.46 4.76
C MET A 3 16.84 -15.96 3.91
N SER A 4 15.74 -16.71 3.85
CA SER A 4 14.53 -16.17 3.24
C SER A 4 14.13 -14.91 4.00
N CYS A 5 13.78 -13.86 3.25
CA CYS A 5 13.44 -12.53 3.75
C CYS A 5 12.23 -12.57 4.71
N THR A 6 11.41 -13.62 4.65
CA THR A 6 10.16 -13.74 5.41
C THR A 6 10.41 -14.07 6.87
N LEU A 7 11.07 -15.21 7.17
CA LEU A 7 11.35 -15.61 8.56
C LEU A 7 12.21 -14.60 9.32
N SER A 8 13.21 -13.99 8.66
CA SER A 8 14.10 -13.04 9.33
C SER A 8 13.40 -11.75 9.76
N ASN A 9 12.34 -11.36 9.05
CA ASN A 9 11.75 -10.03 9.19
C ASN A 9 10.41 -10.04 9.92
N ILE A 10 9.69 -11.16 9.99
CA ILE A 10 8.35 -11.20 10.58
C ILE A 10 8.35 -10.81 12.07
N SER A 11 9.26 -11.35 12.89
CA SER A 11 9.34 -11.01 14.31
C SER A 11 9.75 -9.55 14.51
N GLN A 12 10.71 -9.04 13.71
CA GLN A 12 11.11 -7.64 13.78
C GLN A 12 9.96 -6.69 13.40
N ARG A 13 9.20 -7.01 12.35
CA ARG A 13 8.07 -6.17 11.95
C ARG A 13 6.88 -6.28 12.90
N LEU A 14 6.69 -7.44 13.53
CA LEU A 14 5.71 -7.60 14.61
C LEU A 14 6.12 -6.78 15.84
N HIS A 15 7.42 -6.71 16.15
CA HIS A 15 7.94 -5.81 17.17
C HIS A 15 7.61 -4.34 16.86
N GLU A 16 7.79 -3.89 15.62
CA GLU A 16 7.40 -2.53 15.20
C GLU A 16 5.89 -2.27 15.38
N VAL A 17 5.05 -3.27 15.07
CA VAL A 17 3.60 -3.22 15.35
C VAL A 17 3.34 -3.11 16.85
N ASN A 18 4.02 -3.89 17.68
CA ASN A 18 3.88 -3.86 19.15
C ASN A 18 4.29 -2.50 19.73
N MET A 19 5.39 -1.93 19.24
CA MET A 19 5.85 -0.59 19.65
C MET A 19 4.85 0.50 19.25
N LEU A 20 4.27 0.40 18.05
CA LEU A 20 3.21 1.30 17.61
C LEU A 20 1.99 1.20 18.51
N LEU A 21 1.49 -0.01 18.76
CA LEU A 21 0.25 -0.22 19.52
C LEU A 21 0.40 0.09 21.01
N SER A 22 1.57 -0.17 21.61
CA SER A 22 1.84 0.15 23.02
C SER A 22 1.96 1.64 23.31
N THR A 23 2.33 2.45 22.32
CA THR A 23 2.47 3.91 22.44
C THR A 23 1.29 4.68 21.87
N CYS A 24 0.30 3.98 21.30
CA CYS A 24 -0.86 4.60 20.72
C CYS A 24 -1.84 5.02 21.82
N GLU A 25 -1.72 6.26 22.28
CA GLU A 25 -2.75 6.90 23.10
C GLU A 25 -4.09 7.00 22.33
N GLN A 26 -5.17 7.37 23.02
CA GLN A 26 -6.51 7.60 22.44
C GLN A 26 -6.55 8.82 21.50
N GLY A 27 -5.65 8.88 20.51
CA GLY A 27 -5.51 9.92 19.49
C GLY A 27 -5.77 9.38 18.08
N ALA A 28 -5.80 10.29 17.11
CA ALA A 28 -6.03 9.95 15.71
C ALA A 28 -4.80 9.22 15.11
N PHE A 29 -5.02 8.01 14.59
CA PHE A 29 -4.02 7.29 13.80
C PHE A 29 -3.62 8.10 12.56
N SER A 30 -2.32 8.20 12.28
CA SER A 30 -1.82 8.75 11.01
C SER A 30 -1.89 7.72 9.89
N PHE A 31 -1.89 8.19 8.64
CA PHE A 31 -1.80 7.31 7.47
C PHE A 31 -0.55 6.41 7.49
N ALA A 32 0.60 6.93 7.94
CA ALA A 32 1.84 6.15 8.02
C ALA A 32 1.73 4.97 9.01
N GLN A 33 1.06 5.19 10.15
CA GLN A 33 0.79 4.14 11.13
C GLN A 33 -0.21 3.12 10.59
N ALA A 34 -1.29 3.58 9.95
CA ALA A 34 -2.26 2.70 9.30
C ALA A 34 -1.61 1.85 8.19
N LEU A 35 -0.71 2.45 7.42
CA LEU A 35 0.06 1.79 6.39
C LEU A 35 0.98 0.72 6.98
N LEU A 36 1.70 1.00 8.07
CA LEU A 36 2.56 0.02 8.75
C LEU A 36 1.77 -1.25 9.11
N LEU A 37 0.61 -1.10 9.73
CA LEU A 37 -0.28 -2.21 10.11
C LEU A 37 -0.78 -3.00 8.90
N SER A 38 -1.22 -2.27 7.87
CA SER A 38 -1.78 -2.85 6.65
C SER A 38 -0.73 -3.61 5.84
N LEU A 39 0.50 -3.09 5.78
CA LEU A 39 1.63 -3.74 5.13
C LEU A 39 2.06 -5.00 5.89
N PHE A 40 2.09 -4.97 7.22
CA PHE A 40 2.41 -6.18 7.99
C PHE A 40 1.42 -7.30 7.66
N TYR A 41 0.12 -7.02 7.70
CA TYR A 41 -0.88 -8.02 7.32
C TYR A 41 -0.70 -8.50 5.88
N ARG A 42 -0.60 -7.58 4.91
CA ARG A 42 -0.45 -7.91 3.49
C ARG A 42 0.76 -8.82 3.23
N ASP A 43 1.87 -8.55 3.90
CA ASP A 43 3.12 -9.24 3.63
C ASP A 43 3.23 -10.60 4.31
N PHE A 44 2.43 -10.86 5.36
CA PHE A 44 2.51 -12.09 6.16
C PHE A 44 1.18 -12.86 6.28
N CYS A 45 0.11 -12.44 5.59
CA CYS A 45 -1.19 -13.12 5.65
C CYS A 45 -1.13 -14.57 5.14
N ASP A 46 -0.21 -14.88 4.22
CA ASP A 46 0.06 -16.26 3.81
C ASP A 46 1.04 -16.93 4.77
N THR A 47 0.49 -17.51 5.84
CA THR A 47 1.29 -18.20 6.84
C THR A 47 1.81 -19.56 6.35
N ASN A 48 1.37 -20.08 5.20
CA ASN A 48 1.90 -21.35 4.68
C ASN A 48 3.37 -21.17 4.29
N THR A 49 3.74 -20.02 3.73
CA THR A 49 5.15 -19.67 3.47
C THR A 49 5.99 -19.69 4.74
N VAL A 50 5.45 -19.27 5.88
CA VAL A 50 6.16 -19.33 7.17
C VAL A 50 6.43 -20.78 7.58
N VAL A 51 5.45 -21.67 7.41
CA VAL A 51 5.60 -23.10 7.72
C VAL A 51 6.62 -23.76 6.80
N GLU A 52 6.51 -23.55 5.49
CA GLU A 52 7.44 -24.11 4.49
C GLU A 52 8.89 -23.66 4.73
N GLU A 53 9.09 -22.37 5.05
CA GLU A 53 10.41 -21.85 5.38
C GLU A 53 10.95 -22.42 6.70
N ALA A 54 10.07 -22.61 7.70
CA ALA A 54 10.44 -23.18 8.99
C ALA A 54 10.84 -24.66 8.86
N GLU A 55 10.10 -25.46 8.10
CA GLU A 55 10.46 -26.86 7.76
C GLU A 55 11.83 -26.91 7.07
N SER A 56 12.05 -26.04 6.08
CA SER A 56 13.32 -25.97 5.38
C SER A 56 14.48 -25.54 6.29
N LEU A 57 14.22 -24.72 7.31
CA LEU A 57 15.20 -24.29 8.29
C LEU A 57 15.48 -25.39 9.32
N ALA A 58 14.49 -26.19 9.70
CA ALA A 58 14.64 -27.32 10.61
C ALA A 58 15.70 -28.32 10.13
N GLU A 59 15.74 -28.58 8.82
CA GLU A 59 16.72 -29.48 8.20
C GLU A 59 18.15 -28.91 8.14
N LYS A 60 18.27 -27.57 8.15
CA LYS A 60 19.54 -26.87 7.86
C LYS A 60 20.21 -26.33 9.11
N ASP A 61 19.44 -25.73 10.01
CA ASP A 61 19.92 -25.00 11.17
C ASP A 61 18.84 -24.93 12.27
N ALA A 62 18.84 -25.95 13.13
CA ALA A 62 17.90 -26.04 14.25
C ALA A 62 18.13 -24.94 15.31
N GLU A 63 19.35 -24.41 15.45
CA GLU A 63 19.62 -23.31 16.40
C GLU A 63 19.00 -22.01 15.90
N GLN A 64 19.11 -21.75 14.60
CA GLN A 64 18.48 -20.61 13.97
C GLN A 64 16.96 -20.71 13.98
N LEU A 65 16.39 -21.90 13.75
CA LEU A 65 14.95 -22.15 13.87
C LEU A 65 14.45 -21.87 15.29
N LEU A 66 15.21 -22.32 16.31
CA LEU A 66 14.89 -22.04 17.71
C LEU A 66 14.88 -20.53 17.97
N LYS A 67 15.93 -19.80 17.54
CA LYS A 67 16.02 -18.35 17.72
C LYS A 67 14.85 -17.62 17.06
N PHE A 68 14.51 -18.00 15.84
CA PHE A 68 13.36 -17.46 15.11
C PHE A 68 12.06 -17.71 15.88
N SER A 69 11.80 -18.96 16.25
CA SER A 69 10.54 -19.37 16.87
C SER A 69 10.37 -18.74 18.25
N SER A 70 11.43 -18.65 19.06
CA SER A 70 11.40 -17.93 20.34
C SER A 70 11.07 -16.45 20.15
N ALA A 71 11.64 -15.79 19.16
CA ALA A 71 11.37 -14.37 18.90
C ALA A 71 9.93 -14.16 18.40
N LEU A 72 9.45 -14.97 17.46
CA LEU A 72 8.08 -14.88 16.97
C LEU A 72 7.05 -15.17 18.07
N PHE A 73 7.31 -16.18 18.90
CA PHE A 73 6.47 -16.51 20.05
C PHE A 73 6.37 -15.33 21.02
N SER A 74 7.51 -14.75 21.42
CA SER A 74 7.54 -13.62 22.35
C SER A 74 6.84 -12.36 21.81
N GLU A 75 7.04 -12.03 20.53
CA GLU A 75 6.42 -10.85 19.92
C GLU A 75 4.93 -11.04 19.67
N SER A 76 4.50 -12.26 19.33
CA SER A 76 3.07 -12.58 19.21
C SER A 76 2.37 -12.59 20.56
N GLU A 77 2.98 -13.16 21.60
CA GLU A 77 2.45 -13.08 22.97
C GLU A 77 2.30 -11.63 23.44
N THR A 78 3.31 -10.80 23.17
CA THR A 78 3.26 -9.36 23.44
C THR A 78 2.06 -8.74 22.74
N TYR A 79 1.91 -8.94 21.43
CA TYR A 79 0.78 -8.41 20.66
C TYR A 79 -0.58 -8.85 21.22
N LEU A 80 -0.73 -10.12 21.58
CA LEU A 80 -1.98 -10.69 22.08
C LEU A 80 -2.35 -10.12 23.45
N SER A 81 -1.37 -9.69 24.24
CA SER A 81 -1.59 -9.05 25.55
C SER A 81 -1.96 -7.56 25.48
N LEU A 82 -1.78 -6.89 24.33
CA LEU A 82 -2.03 -5.45 24.19
C LEU A 82 -3.53 -5.11 24.17
N ASP A 83 -3.89 -4.01 24.82
CA ASP A 83 -5.20 -3.37 24.63
C ASP A 83 -5.25 -2.70 23.25
N LYS A 84 -6.12 -3.23 22.39
CA LYS A 84 -6.30 -2.78 21.01
C LYS A 84 -7.61 -1.99 20.83
N THR A 85 -8.25 -1.53 21.90
CA THR A 85 -9.52 -0.81 21.83
C THR A 85 -9.44 0.45 20.95
N SER A 86 -8.33 1.19 21.03
CA SER A 86 -8.08 2.38 20.20
C SER A 86 -7.99 2.04 18.70
N LEU A 87 -7.45 0.87 18.36
CA LEU A 87 -7.33 0.41 16.97
C LEU A 87 -8.70 0.07 16.36
N GLN A 88 -9.64 -0.44 17.15
CA GLN A 88 -10.97 -0.86 16.68
C GLN A 88 -11.84 0.31 16.20
N VAL A 89 -11.58 1.52 16.69
CA VAL A 89 -12.35 2.73 16.32
C VAL A 89 -11.73 3.50 15.14
N VAL A 90 -10.57 3.07 14.63
CA VAL A 90 -9.88 3.74 13.52
C VAL A 90 -10.64 3.52 12.22
N ASN A 91 -10.96 4.62 11.54
CA ASN A 91 -11.52 4.57 10.19
C ASN A 91 -10.40 4.58 9.14
N PHE A 92 -9.93 3.39 8.78
CA PHE A 92 -8.86 3.20 7.79
C PHE A 92 -9.23 3.70 6.39
N GLU A 93 -10.49 3.54 5.98
CA GLU A 93 -11.01 4.07 4.72
C GLU A 93 -10.90 5.59 4.67
N ALA A 94 -11.32 6.28 5.73
CA ALA A 94 -11.20 7.74 5.80
C ALA A 94 -9.73 8.21 5.78
N LEU A 95 -8.81 7.51 6.46
CA LEU A 95 -7.38 7.84 6.42
C LEU A 95 -6.79 7.69 5.02
N PHE A 96 -7.20 6.63 4.30
CA PHE A 96 -6.75 6.39 2.94
C PHE A 96 -7.28 7.45 1.97
N GLU A 97 -8.57 7.76 2.03
CA GLU A 97 -9.17 8.78 1.16
C GLU A 97 -8.58 10.18 1.47
N GLU A 98 -8.35 10.53 2.74
CA GLU A 98 -7.68 11.78 3.11
C GLU A 98 -6.25 11.87 2.54
N TYR A 99 -5.49 10.76 2.59
CA TYR A 99 -4.15 10.71 1.99
C TYR A 99 -4.16 10.94 0.48
N LEU A 100 -5.20 10.47 -0.23
CA LEU A 100 -5.30 10.59 -1.68
C LEU A 100 -5.75 11.97 -2.16
N LYS A 101 -6.42 12.78 -1.32
CA LYS A 101 -6.98 14.09 -1.70
C LYS A 101 -6.01 15.00 -2.46
N PRO A 102 -4.74 15.17 -2.05
CA PRO A 102 -3.80 16.03 -2.79
C PRO A 102 -3.48 15.56 -4.21
N PHE A 103 -3.57 14.25 -4.48
CA PHE A 103 -3.37 13.68 -5.81
C PHE A 103 -4.61 13.89 -6.68
N GLU A 104 -5.78 13.59 -6.13
CA GLU A 104 -7.07 13.81 -6.79
C GLU A 104 -7.27 15.30 -7.15
N LEU A 105 -6.98 16.21 -6.22
CA LEU A 105 -7.12 17.65 -6.44
C LEU A 105 -6.26 18.14 -7.60
N ARG A 106 -4.96 17.75 -7.63
CA ARG A 106 -4.06 18.13 -8.73
C ARG A 106 -4.56 17.62 -10.08
N TYR A 107 -5.07 16.40 -10.12
CA TYR A 107 -5.66 15.83 -11.34
C TYR A 107 -6.91 16.60 -11.78
N GLU A 108 -7.85 16.86 -10.89
CA GLU A 108 -9.10 17.57 -11.23
C GLU A 108 -8.84 19.02 -11.66
N GLU A 109 -7.87 19.71 -11.04
CA GLU A 109 -7.44 21.04 -11.46
C GLU A 109 -6.85 21.03 -12.88
N ALA A 110 -5.95 20.09 -13.18
CA ALA A 110 -5.34 19.96 -14.51
C ALA A 110 -6.37 19.58 -15.58
N LYS A 111 -7.28 18.65 -15.26
CA LYS A 111 -8.39 18.25 -16.13
C LYS A 111 -9.33 19.41 -16.43
N ALA A 112 -9.67 20.23 -15.44
CA ALA A 112 -10.49 21.42 -15.65
C ALA A 112 -9.80 22.41 -16.61
N ALA A 113 -8.49 22.64 -16.44
CA ALA A 113 -7.72 23.51 -17.32
C ALA A 113 -7.61 22.95 -18.76
N SER A 114 -7.30 21.66 -18.91
CA SER A 114 -7.23 20.98 -20.22
C SER A 114 -8.59 21.01 -20.93
N THR A 115 -9.69 20.81 -20.20
CA THR A 115 -11.06 20.88 -20.75
C THR A 115 -11.38 22.26 -21.33
N GLU A 116 -10.93 23.34 -20.68
CA GLU A 116 -11.15 24.69 -21.18
C GLU A 116 -10.34 24.99 -22.45
N LEU A 117 -9.10 24.47 -22.54
CA LEU A 117 -8.30 24.56 -23.75
C LEU A 117 -8.93 23.75 -24.90
N TRP A 118 -9.44 22.55 -24.61
CA TRP A 118 -10.16 21.72 -25.58
C TRP A 118 -11.37 22.46 -26.17
N ARG A 119 -12.16 23.15 -25.35
CA ARG A 119 -13.31 23.93 -25.83
C ARG A 119 -12.90 25.03 -26.81
N LYS A 120 -11.81 25.74 -26.52
CA LYS A 120 -11.29 26.82 -27.38
C LYS A 120 -10.76 26.28 -28.71
N TYR A 121 -9.91 25.25 -28.64
CA TYR A 121 -9.41 24.55 -29.83
C TYR A 121 -10.58 24.02 -30.68
N SER A 122 -11.51 23.29 -30.07
CA SER A 122 -12.66 22.71 -30.77
C SER A 122 -13.53 23.77 -31.44
N ALA A 123 -13.77 24.92 -30.80
CA ALA A 123 -14.53 26.02 -31.39
C ALA A 123 -13.85 26.60 -32.65
N LEU A 124 -12.51 26.76 -32.62
CA LEU A 124 -11.74 27.21 -33.79
C LEU A 124 -11.75 26.16 -34.91
N ASN A 125 -11.53 24.90 -34.56
CA ASN A 125 -11.54 23.79 -35.51
C ASN A 125 -12.90 23.68 -36.22
N ASN A 126 -14.00 23.74 -35.46
CA ASN A 126 -15.35 23.70 -36.02
C ASN A 126 -15.63 24.91 -36.93
N ARG A 127 -15.03 26.08 -36.69
CA ARG A 127 -15.19 27.26 -37.56
C ARG A 127 -14.45 27.08 -38.89
N LEU A 128 -13.30 26.42 -38.90
CA LEU A 128 -12.53 26.16 -40.12
C LEU A 128 -13.34 25.35 -41.13
N ASP A 129 -14.17 24.41 -40.67
CA ASP A 129 -15.04 23.58 -41.53
C ASP A 129 -16.01 24.38 -42.41
N PHE A 130 -16.29 25.65 -42.04
CA PHE A 130 -17.22 26.51 -42.77
C PHE A 130 -16.55 27.56 -43.66
N LEU A 131 -15.21 27.61 -43.71
CA LEU A 131 -14.46 28.61 -44.49
C LEU A 131 -13.89 28.02 -45.79
N PRO A 132 -13.83 28.78 -46.90
CA PRO A 132 -13.13 28.36 -48.10
C PRO A 132 -11.62 28.19 -47.84
N LEU A 133 -11.07 27.05 -48.26
CA LEU A 133 -9.67 26.68 -48.00
C LEU A 133 -8.64 27.68 -48.56
N ASP A 134 -8.98 28.37 -49.63
CA ASP A 134 -8.13 29.36 -50.30
C ASP A 134 -8.29 30.79 -49.74
N SER A 135 -9.17 30.99 -48.76
CA SER A 135 -9.39 32.30 -48.15
C SER A 135 -8.26 32.68 -47.20
N GLU A 136 -7.92 33.97 -47.19
CA GLU A 136 -6.95 34.52 -46.24
C GLU A 136 -7.42 34.33 -44.77
N GLU A 137 -8.74 34.35 -44.55
CA GLU A 137 -9.35 34.11 -43.24
C GLU A 137 -9.10 32.66 -42.77
N TYR A 138 -9.30 31.67 -43.64
CA TYR A 138 -9.00 30.27 -43.34
C TYR A 138 -7.53 30.09 -42.95
N MET A 139 -6.62 30.64 -43.75
CA MET A 139 -5.17 30.48 -43.51
C MET A 139 -4.74 31.06 -42.16
N LYS A 140 -5.27 32.22 -41.75
CA LYS A 140 -4.96 32.83 -40.44
C LYS A 140 -5.55 32.01 -39.29
N LEU A 141 -6.82 31.60 -39.43
CA LEU A 141 -7.52 30.85 -38.39
C LEU A 141 -6.92 29.44 -38.21
N SER A 142 -6.41 28.82 -39.29
CA SER A 142 -5.73 27.53 -39.25
C SER A 142 -4.50 27.59 -38.35
N VAL A 143 -3.66 28.62 -38.51
CA VAL A 143 -2.46 28.81 -37.68
C VAL A 143 -2.82 29.01 -36.20
N GLU A 144 -3.87 29.78 -35.92
CA GLU A 144 -4.36 29.97 -34.56
C GLU A 144 -4.90 28.65 -33.96
N CYS A 145 -5.64 27.88 -34.76
CA CYS A 145 -6.17 26.58 -34.36
C CYS A 145 -5.05 25.59 -34.04
N ASP A 146 -4.00 25.52 -34.86
CA ASP A 146 -2.83 24.66 -34.62
C ASP A 146 -2.10 25.05 -33.32
N ALA A 147 -1.95 26.35 -33.06
CA ALA A 147 -1.37 26.83 -31.81
C ALA A 147 -2.21 26.42 -30.59
N LYS A 148 -3.54 26.52 -30.68
CA LYS A 148 -4.45 26.07 -29.61
C LYS A 148 -4.51 24.56 -29.46
N ASN A 149 -4.37 23.80 -30.54
CA ASN A 149 -4.21 22.36 -30.47
C ASN A 149 -2.95 21.99 -29.69
N ALA A 150 -1.80 22.62 -29.99
CA ALA A 150 -0.55 22.36 -29.29
C ALA A 150 -0.60 22.71 -27.79
N GLU A 151 -1.27 23.81 -27.42
CA GLU A 151 -1.54 24.17 -26.02
C GLU A 151 -2.40 23.08 -25.33
N TYR A 152 -3.47 22.63 -25.98
CA TYR A 152 -4.34 21.57 -25.48
C TYR A 152 -3.59 20.24 -25.32
N ASP A 153 -2.85 19.80 -26.34
CA ASP A 153 -2.10 18.54 -26.34
C ASP A 153 -1.11 18.49 -25.16
N THR A 154 -0.42 19.60 -24.90
CA THR A 154 0.50 19.73 -23.76
C THR A 154 -0.24 19.61 -22.43
N ALA A 155 -1.37 20.31 -22.27
CA ALA A 155 -2.17 20.25 -21.04
C ALA A 155 -2.85 18.89 -20.84
N HIS A 156 -3.24 18.23 -21.93
CA HIS A 156 -3.83 16.91 -21.90
C HIS A 156 -2.81 15.85 -21.47
N ALA A 157 -1.60 15.89 -22.03
CA ALA A 157 -0.50 15.02 -21.60
C ALA A 157 -0.15 15.19 -20.11
N GLN A 158 -0.15 16.43 -19.61
CA GLN A 158 0.01 16.72 -18.17
C GLN A 158 -1.13 16.11 -17.34
N THR A 159 -2.36 16.20 -17.82
CA THR A 159 -3.54 15.63 -17.14
C THR A 159 -3.45 14.11 -17.05
N ASP A 160 -3.06 13.44 -18.14
CA ASP A 160 -2.87 11.98 -18.18
C ASP A 160 -1.76 11.53 -17.22
N HIS A 161 -0.66 12.29 -17.16
CA HIS A 161 0.41 12.03 -16.19
C HIS A 161 -0.11 12.09 -14.74
N LEU A 162 -0.85 13.15 -14.39
CA LEU A 162 -1.39 13.31 -13.03
C LEU A 162 -2.46 12.27 -12.69
N TYR A 163 -3.29 11.87 -13.66
CA TYR A 163 -4.22 10.76 -13.49
C TYR A 163 -3.47 9.46 -13.16
N ASN A 164 -2.43 9.14 -13.92
CA ASN A 164 -1.63 7.94 -13.70
C ASN A 164 -0.93 7.97 -12.33
N GLU A 165 -0.40 9.12 -11.90
CA GLU A 165 0.18 9.31 -10.56
C GLU A 165 -0.85 9.00 -9.46
N TRP A 166 -2.06 9.56 -9.57
CA TRP A 166 -3.13 9.32 -8.61
C TRP A 166 -3.56 7.84 -8.57
N GLN A 167 -3.74 7.20 -9.73
CA GLN A 167 -4.11 5.78 -9.79
C GLN A 167 -3.01 4.86 -9.27
N GLN A 168 -1.74 5.20 -9.51
CA GLN A 168 -0.61 4.45 -9.00
C GLN A 168 -0.56 4.52 -7.47
N GLU A 169 -0.69 5.71 -6.88
CA GLU A 169 -0.69 5.88 -5.42
C GLU A 169 -1.90 5.21 -4.76
N ARG A 170 -3.08 5.32 -5.37
CA ARG A 170 -4.29 4.61 -4.93
C ARG A 170 -4.07 3.09 -4.94
N SER A 171 -3.50 2.55 -6.01
CA SER A 171 -3.23 1.10 -6.12
C SER A 171 -2.16 0.63 -5.14
N ARG A 172 -1.09 1.41 -4.98
CA ARG A 172 0.06 1.09 -4.12
C ARG A 172 -0.34 0.90 -2.66
N TYR A 173 -1.25 1.73 -2.16
CA TYR A 173 -1.64 1.74 -0.76
C TYR A 173 -3.08 1.29 -0.50
N PHE A 174 -3.73 0.66 -1.48
CA PHE A 174 -5.07 0.11 -1.36
C PHE A 174 -5.23 -0.89 -0.19
N CYS A 175 -4.13 -1.52 0.25
CA CYS A 175 -4.13 -2.35 1.45
C CYS A 175 -4.64 -1.62 2.70
N VAL A 176 -4.43 -0.31 2.82
CA VAL A 176 -4.95 0.51 3.93
C VAL A 176 -6.46 0.59 3.87
N TYR A 177 -7.04 0.85 2.70
CA TYR A 177 -8.48 0.90 2.50
C TYR A 177 -9.19 -0.40 2.90
N CYS A 178 -8.60 -1.54 2.51
CA CYS A 178 -9.17 -2.86 2.79
C CYS A 178 -8.91 -3.37 4.22
N PHE A 179 -8.02 -2.73 4.97
CA PHE A 179 -7.55 -3.25 6.23
C PHE A 179 -8.63 -3.19 7.32
N LYS A 180 -8.70 -4.26 8.12
CA LYS A 180 -9.52 -4.32 9.32
C LYS A 180 -8.66 -4.78 10.49
N PRO A 181 -8.79 -4.16 11.68
CA PRO A 181 -8.02 -4.54 12.87
C PRO A 181 -8.02 -6.05 13.17
N MET A 182 -9.20 -6.69 13.04
CA MET A 182 -9.38 -8.13 13.28
C MET A 182 -8.48 -9.02 12.41
N PHE A 183 -8.01 -8.53 11.26
CA PHE A 183 -7.12 -9.29 10.39
C PHE A 183 -5.76 -9.53 11.03
N LEU A 184 -5.27 -8.56 11.82
CA LEU A 184 -4.04 -8.75 12.59
C LEU A 184 -4.25 -9.72 13.75
N ASP A 185 -5.38 -9.64 14.45
CA ASP A 185 -5.67 -10.58 15.55
C ASP A 185 -5.61 -12.03 15.04
N VAL A 186 -6.31 -12.33 13.94
CA VAL A 186 -6.31 -13.67 13.34
C VAL A 186 -4.92 -14.08 12.85
N LEU A 187 -4.19 -13.17 12.21
CA LEU A 187 -2.85 -13.45 11.72
C LEU A 187 -1.89 -13.77 12.87
N VAL A 188 -1.86 -12.92 13.91
CA VAL A 188 -0.92 -13.06 15.01
C VAL A 188 -1.23 -14.28 15.87
N GLU A 189 -2.50 -14.61 16.10
CA GLU A 189 -2.90 -15.88 16.74
C GLU A 189 -2.35 -17.09 15.96
N ARG A 190 -2.44 -17.07 14.63
CA ARG A 190 -1.91 -18.16 13.80
C ARG A 190 -0.38 -18.24 13.84
N LEU A 191 0.30 -17.10 13.80
CA LEU A 191 1.76 -17.03 13.92
C LEU A 191 2.23 -17.50 15.30
N HIS A 192 1.48 -17.16 16.36
CA HIS A 192 1.74 -17.62 17.72
C HIS A 192 1.67 -19.14 17.79
N GLY A 193 0.59 -19.75 17.31
CA GLY A 193 0.43 -21.21 17.31
C GLY A 193 1.49 -21.95 16.47
N ILE A 194 1.92 -21.38 15.35
CA ILE A 194 3.05 -21.93 14.56
C ILE A 194 4.33 -21.91 15.39
N ALA A 195 4.67 -20.78 16.01
CA ALA A 195 5.87 -20.64 16.82
C ALA A 195 5.84 -21.58 18.04
N GLU A 196 4.70 -21.68 18.71
CA GLU A 196 4.47 -22.59 19.84
C GLU A 196 4.68 -24.06 19.44
N SER A 197 4.08 -24.48 18.32
CA SER A 197 4.23 -25.85 17.81
C SER A 197 5.69 -26.19 17.53
N ILE A 198 6.43 -25.30 16.85
CA ILE A 198 7.84 -25.52 16.54
C ILE A 198 8.68 -25.62 17.82
N LEU A 199 8.43 -24.75 18.80
CA LEU A 199 9.14 -24.78 20.08
C LEU A 199 8.87 -26.07 20.86
N SER A 200 7.63 -26.56 20.86
CA SER A 200 7.25 -27.84 21.45
C SER A 200 8.01 -28.99 20.80
N ASP A 201 8.04 -29.06 19.46
CA ASP A 201 8.72 -30.11 18.72
C ASP A 201 10.24 -30.11 18.99
N ILE A 202 10.87 -28.93 19.00
CA ILE A 202 12.31 -28.79 19.31
C ILE A 202 12.61 -29.27 20.74
N ASN A 203 11.74 -28.98 21.70
CA ASN A 203 11.94 -29.41 23.09
C ASN A 203 11.80 -30.94 23.22
N GLN A 204 10.78 -31.53 22.58
CA GLN A 204 10.60 -32.98 22.56
C GLN A 204 11.82 -33.69 21.95
N MET A 205 12.36 -33.19 20.84
CA MET A 205 13.58 -33.74 20.21
C MET A 205 14.84 -33.61 21.09
N LYS A 206 14.86 -32.70 22.07
CA LYS A 206 15.96 -32.57 23.04
C LYS A 206 15.79 -33.54 24.22
N GLU A 207 14.56 -33.78 24.66
CA GLU A 207 14.24 -34.72 25.74
C GLU A 207 14.41 -36.18 25.33
N ASP A 208 14.17 -36.50 24.05
CA ASP A 208 14.33 -37.85 23.48
C ASP A 208 15.79 -38.22 23.13
N LYS A 209 16.78 -37.35 23.43
CA LYS A 209 18.21 -37.67 23.28
C LYS A 209 18.72 -38.40 24.53
N PRO A 210 19.34 -39.59 24.39
CA PRO A 210 19.83 -40.39 25.51
C PRO A 210 21.00 -39.75 26.26
#